data_AF-A0A520AGG9-F1
#
_entry.id   AF-A0A520AGG9-F1
#
_cell.length_a   1.000
_cell.length_b   1.000
_cell.length_c   1.000
_cell.angle_alpha   90.00
_cell.angle_beta   90.00
_cell.angle_gamma   90.00
#
_symmetry.space_group_name_H-M   'P 1'
#
loop_
_entity.id
_entity.type
_entity.pdbx_description
1 polymer ?
#
loop_
_entity_poly.entity_id
_entity_poly.type
_entity_poly.pdbx_seq_one_letter_code
_entity_poly.pdbx_strand_id
1 'polypeptide(L)' 'MDNEPWQLRAQTAGLGQKTLARLLGRPVNTISRQIRGLHGEVPQHLVAVIVMWERLSEAERKAWIHDTEREMRR' A
#
# COMPACT_ATOMS: atom_id res chain seq x y z
N MET A 1 -12.48 -17.96 4.64
CA MET A 1 -12.58 -16.52 4.31
C MET A 1 -11.16 -16.03 4.25
N ASP A 2 -10.52 -16.20 3.11
CA ASP A 2 -9.09 -15.98 3.00
C ASP A 2 -8.84 -14.52 2.63
N ASN A 3 -8.47 -13.74 3.65
CA ASN A 3 -8.00 -12.36 3.56
C ASN A 3 -6.62 -12.25 2.87
N GLU A 4 -6.30 -13.20 1.99
CA GLU A 4 -5.05 -13.34 1.25
C GLU A 4 -4.96 -12.53 -0.08
N PRO A 5 -6.05 -12.06 -0.75
CA PRO A 5 -5.90 -11.50 -2.09
C PRO A 5 -5.15 -10.17 -2.10
N TRP A 6 -5.33 -9.30 -1.10
CA TRP A 6 -4.75 -7.96 -1.14
C TRP A 6 -3.25 -7.95 -0.90
N GLN A 7 -2.76 -8.79 0.01
CA GLN A 7 -1.32 -8.93 0.22
C GLN A 7 -0.65 -9.51 -1.03
N LEU A 8 -1.25 -10.55 -1.63
CA LEU A 8 -0.73 -11.15 -2.85
C LEU A 8 -0.73 -10.16 -4.01
N ARG A 9 -1.83 -9.46 -4.24
CA ARG A 9 -1.95 -8.42 -5.28
C ARG A 9 -0.91 -7.32 -5.15
N ALA A 10 -0.74 -6.78 -3.93
CA ALA A 10 0.28 -5.78 -3.67
C ALA A 10 1.68 -6.31 -4.03
N GLN A 11 2.02 -7.54 -3.62
CA GLN A 11 3.30 -8.15 -3.96
C GLN A 11 3.47 -8.37 -5.47
N THR A 12 2.47 -8.91 -6.18
CA THR A 12 2.51 -9.12 -7.63
C THR A 12 2.65 -7.81 -8.40
N ALA A 13 2.06 -6.71 -7.90
CA ALA A 13 2.21 -5.38 -8.47
C ALA A 13 3.53 -4.68 -8.12
N GLY A 14 4.44 -5.33 -7.38
CA GLY A 14 5.70 -4.76 -6.92
C GLY A 14 5.55 -3.74 -5.78
N LEU A 15 4.41 -3.72 -5.09
CA LEU A 15 4.15 -2.86 -3.93
C LEU A 15 4.48 -3.59 -2.63
N GLY A 16 5.70 -3.37 -2.12
CA GLY A 16 6.12 -3.91 -0.84
C GLY A 16 5.42 -3.25 0.36
N GLN A 17 5.32 -3.98 1.49
CA GLN A 17 4.72 -3.47 2.73
C GLN A 17 5.41 -2.21 3.26
N LYS A 18 6.74 -2.06 3.06
CA LYS A 18 7.49 -0.86 3.44
C LYS A 18 7.07 0.37 2.63
N THR A 19 6.91 0.21 1.31
CA THR A 19 6.45 1.28 0.42
C THR A 19 5.01 1.67 0.73
N LEU A 20 4.13 0.68 0.90
CA LEU A 20 2.73 0.92 1.27
C LEU A 20 2.62 1.64 2.62
N ALA A 21 3.40 1.23 3.62
CA ALA A 21 3.50 1.89 4.91
C ALA A 21 3.98 3.35 4.80
N ARG A 22 4.97 3.59 3.93
CA ARG A 22 5.47 4.93 3.66
C ARG A 22 4.40 5.81 3.02
N LEU A 23 3.73 5.35 1.96
CA LEU A 23 2.67 6.10 1.28
C LEU A 23 1.50 6.44 2.20
N LEU A 24 1.16 5.52 3.12
CA LEU A 24 0.03 5.69 4.04
C LEU A 24 0.40 6.39 5.36
N GLY A 25 1.68 6.69 5.59
CA GLY A 25 2.13 7.29 6.85
C GLY A 25 1.86 6.42 8.08
N ARG A 26 1.94 5.09 7.94
CA ARG A 26 1.68 4.14 9.02
C ARG A 26 2.89 3.25 9.30
N PRO A 27 3.04 2.73 10.53
CA PRO A 27 4.07 1.72 10.81
C PRO A 27 3.88 0.46 9.97
N VAL A 28 4.99 -0.14 9.51
CA VAL A 28 4.97 -1.37 8.68
C VAL A 28 4.21 -2.51 9.36
N ASN A 29 4.34 -2.65 10.69
CA ASN A 29 3.62 -3.68 11.44
C ASN A 29 2.08 -3.50 11.36
N THR A 30 1.60 -2.27 11.27
CA THR A 30 0.18 -1.93 11.20
C THR A 30 -0.35 -2.28 9.82
N ILE A 31 0.38 -1.91 8.76
CA ILE A 31 0.05 -2.32 7.39
C ILE A 31 0.04 -3.84 7.26
N SER A 32 1.05 -4.53 7.80
CA SER A 32 1.15 -5.99 7.74
C SER A 32 -0.03 -6.68 8.40
N ARG A 33 -0.50 -6.18 9.55
CA ARG A 33 -1.69 -6.71 10.22
C ARG A 33 -2.98 -6.39 9.48
N GLN A 34 -3.13 -5.16 8.99
CA GLN A 34 -4.32 -4.70 8.28
C GLN A 34 -4.52 -5.39 6.93
N ILE A 35 -3.45 -5.56 6.15
CA ILE A 35 -3.54 -6.18 4.81
C ILE A 35 -3.87 -7.68 4.86
N ARG A 36 -3.58 -8.33 6.00
CA ARG A 36 -3.96 -9.72 6.30
C ARG A 36 -5.36 -9.86 6.88
N GLY A 37 -6.06 -8.74 7.10
CA GLY A 37 -7.37 -8.73 7.75
C GLY A 37 -7.36 -9.27 9.19
N LEU A 38 -6.25 -9.13 9.93
CA LEU A 38 -6.16 -9.64 11.32
C LEU A 38 -7.09 -8.92 12.30
N HIS A 39 -7.68 -7.79 11.89
CA HIS A 39 -8.61 -7.00 12.68
C HIS A 39 -9.98 -6.84 12.00
N GLY A 40 -10.32 -7.74 11.07
CA GLY A 40 -11.53 -7.65 10.24
C GLY A 40 -11.20 -7.37 8.78
N GLU A 41 -12.07 -6.62 8.10
CA GLU A 41 -11.88 -6.30 6.68
C GLU A 41 -10.63 -5.44 6.43
N VAL A 42 -10.03 -5.62 5.25
CA VAL A 42 -8.92 -4.75 4.82
C VAL A 42 -9.44 -3.32 4.66
N PRO A 43 -8.83 -2.32 5.31
CA PRO A 43 -9.32 -0.94 5.23
C PRO A 43 -9.37 -0.44 3.78
N GLN A 44 -10.47 0.24 3.43
CA GLN A 44 -10.70 0.72 2.05
C GLN A 44 -9.58 1.62 1.52
N HIS A 45 -8.90 2.38 2.37
CA HIS A 45 -7.77 3.21 1.95
C HIS A 45 -6.54 2.37 1.52
N LEU A 46 -6.29 1.19 2.13
CA LEU A 46 -5.27 0.26 1.66
C LEU A 46 -5.66 -0.29 0.29
N VAL A 47 -6.92 -0.70 0.15
CA VAL A 47 -7.46 -1.21 -1.11
C VAL A 47 -7.33 -0.18 -2.24
N ALA A 48 -7.72 1.07 -1.97
CA ALA A 48 -7.64 2.16 -2.94
C ALA A 48 -6.20 2.41 -3.41
N VAL A 49 -5.23 2.41 -2.49
CA VAL A 49 -3.81 2.57 -2.85
C VAL A 49 -3.30 1.40 -3.70
N ILE A 50 -3.64 0.15 -3.35
CA ILE A 50 -3.23 -1.03 -4.11
C ILE A 50 -3.83 -0.99 -5.53
N VAL A 51 -5.13 -0.72 -5.65
CA VAL A 51 -5.83 -0.62 -6.93
C VAL A 51 -5.25 0.50 -7.80
N MET A 52 -4.93 1.65 -7.21
CA MET A 52 -4.29 2.73 -7.95
C MET A 52 -2.87 2.33 -8.41
N TRP A 53 -2.08 1.73 -7.51
CA TRP A 53 -0.71 1.32 -7.80
C TRP A 53 -0.59 0.35 -8.97
N GLU A 54 -1.53 -0.60 -9.06
CA GLU A 54 -1.61 -1.57 -10.16
C GLU A 54 -1.78 -0.89 -11.53
N ARG A 55 -2.42 0.28 -11.58
CA ARG A 55 -2.69 1.03 -12.82
C ARG A 55 -1.55 1.95 -13.25
N LEU A 56 -0.63 2.26 -12.35
CA LEU A 56 0.47 3.16 -12.62
C LEU A 56 1.62 2.45 -13.32
N SER A 57 2.22 3.14 -14.28
CA SER A 57 3.53 2.80 -14.82
C SER A 57 4.61 2.92 -13.75
N GLU A 58 5.77 2.32 -14.01
CA GLU A 58 6.91 2.42 -13.10
C GLU A 58 7.36 3.88 -12.87
N ALA A 59 7.31 4.72 -13.91
CA ALA A 59 7.66 6.14 -13.82
C ALA A 59 6.70 6.90 -12.90
N GLU A 60 5.39 6.67 -13.04
CA GLU A 60 4.38 7.31 -12.18
C GLU A 60 4.46 6.83 -10.73
N ARG A 61 4.78 5.54 -10.50
CA ARG A 61 5.02 5.01 -9.14
C ARG A 61 6.18 5.74 -8.46
N LYS A 62 7.29 5.96 -9.18
CA LYS A 62 8.46 6.71 -8.67
C LYS A 62 8.09 8.15 -8.37
N ALA A 63 7.38 8.82 -9.29
CA ALA A 63 6.90 10.19 -9.09
C ALA A 63 5.98 10.29 -7.85
N TRP A 64 5.04 9.36 -7.70
CA TRP A 64 4.11 9.35 -6.57
C TRP A 64 4.82 9.18 -5.22
N ILE A 65 5.79 8.26 -5.14
CA ILE A 65 6.62 8.12 -3.93
C ILE A 65 7.32 9.45 -3.61
N HIS A 66 8.00 10.03 -4.60
CA HIS A 66 8.74 11.29 -4.43
C HIS A 66 7.82 12.43 -3.95
N ASP A 67 6.66 12.58 -4.58
CA ASP A 67 5.71 13.64 -4.27
C ASP A 67 5.12 13.48 -2.88
N THR A 68 4.76 12.26 -2.50
CA THR A 68 4.26 11.95 -1.15
C THR A 68 5.33 12.26 -0.09
N GLU A 69 6.58 11.90 -0.35
CA GLU A 69 7.70 12.21 0.54
C GLU A 69 8.01 13.70 0.66
N ARG A 70 7.74 14.48 -0.40
CA ARG A 70 7.86 15.95 -0.35
C ARG A 70 6.79 16.54 0.56
N GLU A 71 5.54 16.09 0.43
CA GLU A 71 4.44 16.63 1.25
C GLU A 71 4.55 16.23 2.73
N MET A 72 5.07 15.04 3.05
CA MET A 72 5.29 14.60 4.44
C MET A 72 6.40 15.37 5.18
N ARG A 73 7.23 16.13 4.46
CA ARG A 73 8.31 16.95 5.04
C ARG A 73 7.91 18.40 5.30
N ARG A 74 6.71 18.80 4.88
CA ARG A 74 6.14 20.12 5.13
C ARG A 74 5.41 20.13 6.46
#